data_AF-A0A139CYH2-F1
#
_entry.id   AF-A0A139CYH2-F1
#
_cell.length_a   1.000
_cell.length_b   1.000
_cell.length_c   1.000
_cell.angle_alpha   90.00
_cell.angle_beta   90.00
_cell.angle_gamma   90.00
#
_symmetry.space_group_name_H-M   'P 1'
#
loop_
_entity.id
_entity.type
_entity.pdbx_description
1 polymer ?
#
loop_
_entity_poly.entity_id
_entity_poly.type
_entity_poly.pdbx_seq_one_letter_code
_entity_poly.pdbx_strand_id
1 'polypeptide(L)' 'TQKELADRIGTKQSAISRLENDDYNPSVEFLDKVAHALGKKLEIRFN' A
#
# COMPACT_ATOMS: atom_id res chain seq x y z
N THR A 1 0.39 -5.34 11.64
CA THR A 1 -0.07 -3.99 12.03
C THR A 1 0.34 -2.97 10.97
N GLN A 2 -0.22 -1.75 10.96
CA GLN A 2 0.19 -0.70 10.00
C GLN A 2 1.69 -0.39 10.06
N LYS A 3 2.26 -0.36 11.28
CA LYS A 3 3.68 -0.11 11.51
C LYS A 3 4.55 -1.19 10.89
N GLU A 4 4.24 -2.47 11.13
CA GLU A 4 4.98 -3.60 10.56
C GLU A 4 4.94 -3.61 9.03
N LEU A 5 3.79 -3.28 8.42
CA LEU A 5 3.68 -3.18 6.97
C LEU A 5 4.53 -2.02 6.44
N ALA A 6 4.49 -0.88 7.12
CA ALA A 6 5.30 0.29 6.76
C ALA A 6 6.81 -0.02 6.81
N ASP A 7 7.25 -0.69 7.86
CA ASP A 7 8.65 -1.13 8.03
C ASP A 7 9.05 -2.12 6.92
N ARG A 8 8.15 -3.06 6.57
CA ARG A 8 8.39 -4.06 5.53
C ARG A 8 8.55 -3.46 4.13
N ILE A 9 7.84 -2.37 3.81
CA ILE A 9 7.90 -1.74 2.48
C ILE A 9 8.71 -0.43 2.44
N GLY A 10 9.35 -0.07 3.55
CA GLY A 10 10.21 1.11 3.64
C GLY A 10 9.43 2.43 3.53
N THR A 11 8.28 2.54 4.18
CA THR A 11 7.46 3.78 4.22
C THR A 11 7.13 4.19 5.65
N LYS A 12 6.36 5.28 5.82
CA LYS A 12 5.85 5.72 7.12
C LYS A 12 4.52 5.05 7.44
N GLN A 13 4.27 4.75 8.72
CA GLN A 13 2.96 4.24 9.17
C GLN A 13 1.80 5.16 8.74
N SER A 14 2.01 6.48 8.72
CA SER A 14 1.01 7.45 8.23
C SER A 14 0.67 7.28 6.75
N ALA A 15 1.58 6.76 5.91
CA ALA A 15 1.28 6.45 4.52
C ALA A 15 0.34 5.24 4.41
N ILE A 16 0.53 4.22 5.25
CA ILE A 16 -0.40 3.08 5.36
C ILE A 16 -1.76 3.55 5.90
N SER A 17 -1.76 4.39 6.94
CA SER A 17 -3.00 4.91 7.51
C SER A 17 -3.83 5.72 6.50
N ARG A 18 -3.19 6.50 5.63
CA ARG A 18 -3.85 7.23 4.53
C ARG A 18 -4.39 6.28 3.46
N LEU A 19 -3.62 5.27 3.08
CA LEU A 19 -4.06 4.22 2.16
C LEU A 19 -5.34 3.52 2.66
N GLU A 20 -5.48 3.34 3.97
CA GLU A 20 -6.62 2.66 4.59
C GLU A 20 -7.85 3.54 4.84
N ASN A 21 -7.69 4.88 4.97
CA ASN A 21 -8.74 5.72 5.55
C ASN A 21 -9.13 6.99 4.77
N ASP A 22 -8.59 7.29 3.58
CA ASP A 22 -8.89 8.60 2.95
C ASP A 22 -8.69 8.72 1.42
N ASP A 23 -9.08 9.89 0.90
CA ASP A 23 -8.90 10.50 -0.44
C ASP A 23 -7.40 10.68 -0.79
N TYR A 24 -6.70 9.56 -0.86
CA TYR A 24 -5.32 9.47 -1.29
C TYR A 24 -5.27 8.87 -2.69
N ASN A 25 -4.50 9.48 -3.58
CA ASN A 25 -4.17 8.92 -4.88
C ASN A 25 -2.79 8.21 -4.79
N PRO A 26 -2.74 6.94 -4.33
CA PRO A 26 -1.49 6.19 -4.26
C PRO A 26 -0.89 5.99 -5.66
N SER A 27 0.44 5.94 -5.74
CA SER A 27 1.08 5.47 -6.96
C SER A 27 0.82 3.98 -7.14
N VAL A 28 0.78 3.52 -8.40
CA VAL A 28 0.71 2.09 -8.73
C VAL A 28 1.89 1.32 -8.12
N GLU A 29 3.08 1.92 -8.11
CA GLU A 29 4.27 1.34 -7.46
C GLU A 29 4.06 1.10 -5.96
N PHE A 30 3.40 2.04 -5.28
CA PHE A 30 3.10 1.89 -3.86
C PHE A 30 2.11 0.76 -3.60
N LEU A 31 1.04 0.69 -4.41
CA LEU A 31 0.08 -0.41 -4.35
C LEU A 31 0.74 -1.77 -4.62
N ASP A 32 1.68 -1.81 -5.55
CA ASP A 32 2.40 -3.03 -5.91
C ASP A 32 3.30 -3.52 -4.76
N LYS A 33 4.03 -2.60 -4.11
CA LYS A 33 4.84 -2.88 -2.91
C LYS A 33 3.99 -3.41 -1.77
N VAL A 34 2.82 -2.81 -1.53
CA VAL A 34 1.86 -3.27 -0.51
C VAL A 34 1.36 -4.68 -0.83
N ALA A 35 0.95 -4.94 -2.07
CA ALA A 35 0.48 -6.26 -2.49
C ALA A 35 1.57 -7.34 -2.28
N HIS A 36 2.80 -7.09 -2.73
CA HIS A 36 3.93 -8.01 -2.54
C HIS A 36 4.24 -8.26 -1.06
N ALA A 37 4.21 -7.22 -0.23
CA ALA A 37 4.41 -7.34 1.21
C ALA A 37 3.29 -8.13 1.91
N LEU A 38 2.13 -8.30 1.28
CA LEU A 38 1.04 -9.13 1.80
C LEU A 38 0.98 -10.51 1.12
N GLY A 39 1.94 -10.84 0.25
CA GLY A 39 1.93 -12.07 -0.54
C GLY A 39 0.78 -12.12 -1.54
N LYS A 40 0.36 -10.96 -2.05
CA LYS A 40 -0.71 -10.78 -3.05
C LYS A 40 -0.13 -10.24 -4.36
N LYS A 41 -0.95 -10.28 -5.40
CA LYS A 41 -0.66 -9.70 -6.72
C LYS A 41 -1.55 -8.49 -6.94
N LEU A 42 -0.96 -7.37 -7.37
CA LEU A 42 -1.73 -6.20 -7.78
C LEU A 42 -2.40 -6.48 -9.14
N GLU A 43 -3.68 -6.13 -9.25
CA GLU A 43 -4.44 -6.21 -10.49
C GLU A 43 -5.16 -4.87 -10.73
N ILE A 44 -5.01 -4.32 -11.93
CA ILE A 44 -5.66 -3.07 -12.35
C ILE A 44 -6.54 -3.41 -13.56
N ARG A 45 -7.81 -3.03 -13.49
CA ARG A 45 -8.78 -3.19 -14.57
C ARG A 45 -9.42 -1.85 -14.87
N PHE A 46 -9.46 -1.50 -16.14
CA PHE A 46 -10.26 -0.38 -16.63
C PHE A 46 -11.46 -0.98 -17.36
N ASN A 47 -12.67 -0.55 -16.99
CA ASN A 47 -13.91 -0.89 -17.70
C ASN A 47 -14.13 0.11 -18.84
#